data_AF-A0A083ZUM2-F1
#
_entry.id   AF-A0A083ZUM2-F1
#
_cell.length_a   1.000
_cell.length_b   1.000
_cell.length_c   1.000
_cell.angle_alpha   90.00
_cell.angle_beta   90.00
_cell.angle_gamma   90.00
#
_symmetry.space_group_name_H-M   'P 1'
#
loop_
_entity.id
_entity.type
_entity.pdbx_description
1 polymer ?
#
loop_
_entity_poly.entity_id
_entity_poly.type
_entity_poly.pdbx_seq_one_letter_code
_entity_poly.pdbx_strand_id
1 'polypeptide(L)' 'MRKNRREKAAQHTATITGTIANTPRRIKTRMGRVMAAATVLVESDKPNPYPMQVIGFVCWRWD' A
#
# COMPACT_ATOMS: atom_id res chain seq x y z
N MET A 1 -32.63 -10.16 24.37
CA MET A 1 -32.31 -9.56 23.05
C MET A 1 -30.81 -9.33 22.94
N ARG A 2 -30.10 -10.04 22.05
CA ARG A 2 -28.64 -9.86 21.85
C ARG A 2 -28.42 -8.73 20.83
N LYS A 3 -27.83 -7.62 21.26
CA LYS A 3 -27.41 -6.53 20.36
C LYS A 3 -26.09 -6.93 19.71
N ASN A 4 -26.14 -7.38 18.45
CA ASN A 4 -24.97 -7.70 17.65
C ASN A 4 -24.38 -6.41 17.08
N ARG A 5 -23.65 -5.63 17.90
CA ARG A 5 -22.89 -4.48 17.40
C ARG A 5 -21.65 -5.03 16.69
N ARG A 6 -21.73 -5.19 15.37
CA ARG A 6 -20.54 -5.37 14.53
C ARG A 6 -19.73 -4.08 14.64
N GLU A 7 -18.74 -4.06 15.50
CA GLU A 7 -17.69 -3.05 15.45
C GLU A 7 -17.03 -3.21 14.08
N LYS A 8 -17.27 -2.23 13.20
CA LYS A 8 -16.52 -2.10 11.95
C LYS A 8 -15.06 -1.99 12.38
N ALA A 9 -14.28 -3.04 12.14
CA ALA A 9 -12.83 -3.00 12.38
C ALA A 9 -12.31 -1.71 11.74
N ALA A 10 -11.59 -0.89 12.52
CA ALA A 10 -11.13 0.41 12.07
C ALA A 10 -10.36 0.22 10.75
N GLN A 11 -10.90 0.79 9.69
CA GLN A 11 -10.32 0.66 8.37
C GLN A 11 -9.13 1.64 8.30
N HIS A 12 -7.91 1.12 8.43
CA HIS A 12 -6.69 1.92 8.27
C HIS A 12 -6.49 2.23 6.79
N THR A 13 -7.06 3.35 6.33
CA THR A 13 -6.88 3.88 4.98
C THR A 13 -6.02 5.13 5.05
N ALA A 14 -4.99 5.20 4.21
CA ALA A 14 -4.14 6.36 4.05
C ALA A 14 -4.05 6.70 2.57
N THR A 15 -4.10 7.99 2.24
CA THR A 15 -3.82 8.51 0.90
C THR A 15 -2.47 9.19 0.94
N ILE A 16 -1.61 8.87 -0.01
CA ILE A 16 -0.29 9.50 -0.17
C ILE A 16 -0.17 10.06 -1.58
N THR A 17 0.48 11.20 -1.70
CA THR A 17 0.85 11.83 -2.97
C THR A 17 2.36 11.95 -3.01
N GLY A 18 2.95 11.75 -4.19
CA GLY A 18 4.39 11.83 -4.35
C GLY A 18 4.87 11.28 -5.68
N THR A 19 6.19 11.30 -5.87
CA THR A 19 6.85 10.84 -7.09
C THR A 19 7.52 9.49 -6.87
N ILE A 20 7.47 8.61 -7.87
CA ILE A 20 8.18 7.33 -7.82
C ILE A 20 9.67 7.61 -8.00
N ALA A 21 10.47 7.33 -6.97
CA ALA A 21 11.89 7.65 -6.93
C ALA A 21 12.72 6.79 -7.90
N ASN A 22 12.35 5.52 -8.02
CA ASN A 22 13.06 4.52 -8.80
C ASN A 22 12.06 3.56 -9.45
N THR A 23 12.47 2.94 -10.56
CA THR A 23 11.66 1.91 -11.24
C THR A 23 11.17 0.84 -10.25
N PRO A 24 9.85 0.56 -10.18
CA PRO A 24 9.32 -0.44 -9.28
C PRO A 24 9.96 -1.82 -9.50
N ARG A 25 10.33 -2.49 -8.42
CA ARG A 25 10.99 -3.80 -8.48
C ARG A 25 9.99 -4.91 -8.19
N ARG A 26 9.99 -5.94 -9.03
CA ARG A 26 9.25 -7.17 -8.78
C ARG A 26 9.85 -7.93 -7.59
N ILE A 27 9.03 -8.28 -6.62
CA ILE A 27 9.41 -9.15 -5.50
C ILE A 27 9.02 -10.58 -5.86
N LYS A 28 9.99 -11.51 -5.80
CA LYS A 28 9.71 -12.95 -5.88
C LYS A 28 9.12 -13.40 -4.55
N THR A 29 7.92 -13.95 -4.58
CA THR A 29 7.25 -14.45 -3.37
C THR A 29 7.15 -15.97 -3.44
N ARG A 30 7.21 -16.64 -2.28
CA ARG A 30 7.16 -18.11 -2.17
C ARG A 30 5.86 -18.71 -2.72
N MET A 31 4.79 -17.93 -2.83
CA MET A 31 3.46 -18.38 -3.26
C MET A 31 3.12 -18.03 -4.73
N GLY A 32 4.11 -17.65 -5.55
CA GLY A 32 3.86 -17.30 -6.96
C GLY A 32 3.05 -16.01 -7.17
N ARG A 33 2.64 -15.33 -6.10
CA ARG A 33 1.95 -14.04 -6.17
C ARG A 33 2.94 -12.96 -6.59
N VAL A 34 2.64 -12.25 -7.66
CA VAL A 34 3.46 -11.12 -8.12
C VAL A 34 3.22 -9.96 -7.16
N MET A 35 4.29 -9.52 -6.50
CA MET A 35 4.32 -8.28 -5.74
C MET A 35 5.27 -7.30 -6.41
N ALA A 36 4.98 -6.01 -6.27
CA ALA A 36 5.86 -4.92 -6.72
C ALA A 36 6.15 -4.00 -5.53
N ALA A 37 7.42 -3.65 -5.36
CA ALA A 37 7.85 -2.60 -4.45
C ALA A 37 8.13 -1.32 -5.24
N ALA A 38 7.53 -0.22 -4.83
CA ALA A 38 7.86 1.12 -5.32
C ALA A 38 8.32 1.98 -4.14
N THR A 39 9.32 2.84 -4.39
CA THR A 39 9.69 3.90 -3.44
C THR A 39 9.05 5.18 -3.92
N VAL A 40 8.23 5.81 -3.08
CA VAL A 40 7.57 7.08 -3.33
C VAL A 40 8.25 8.15 -2.47
N LEU A 41 8.68 9.26 -3.08
CA LEU A 41 9.04 10.48 -2.36
C LEU A 41 7.74 11.20 -2.02
N VAL A 42 7.29 11.02 -0.78
CA VAL A 42 5.99 11.49 -0.33
C VAL A 42 6.05 12.99 -0.04
N GLU A 43 5.07 13.70 -0.60
CA GLU A 43 4.80 15.10 -0.29
C GLU A 43 4.18 15.20 1.11
N SER A 44 4.66 16.13 1.91
CA SER A 44 4.14 16.39 3.25
C SER A 44 4.44 17.82 3.66
N ASP A 45 3.89 18.23 4.81
CA ASP A 45 4.16 19.55 5.40
C ASP A 45 5.60 19.69 5.92
N LYS A 46 6.42 18.63 5.82
CA LYS A 46 7.83 18.67 6.19
C LYS A 46 8.65 19.39 5.11
N PRO A 47 9.77 20.04 5.50
CA PRO A 47 10.61 20.78 4.55
C PRO A 47 11.16 19.95 3.38
N ASN A 48 11.30 18.64 3.58
CA ASN A 48 11.85 17.74 2.58
C ASN A 48 10.89 16.56 2.32
N PRO A 49 10.68 16.18 1.05
CA PRO A 49 10.03 14.91 0.71
C PRO A 49 10.77 13.75 1.37
N TYR A 50 10.04 12.76 1.86
CA TYR A 50 10.65 11.59 2.51
C TYR A 50 10.33 10.30 1.75
N PRO A 51 11.29 9.35 1.67
CA PRO A 51 11.07 8.10 0.98
C PRO A 51 10.12 7.20 1.78
N MET A 52 9.08 6.70 1.12
CA MET A 52 8.17 5.67 1.63
C MET A 52 8.16 4.48 0.67
N GLN A 53 8.22 3.26 1.22
CA GLN A 53 8.09 2.04 0.42
C GLN A 53 6.63 1.58 0.39
N VAL A 54 6.10 1.38 -0.82
CA VAL A 54 4.76 0.87 -1.08
C VAL A 54 4.87 -0.52 -1.70
N ILE A 55 4.15 -1.48 -1.15
CA ILE A 55 4.08 -2.86 -1.66
C ILE A 55 2.70 -3.09 -2.27
N GLY A 56 2.66 -3.26 -3.58
CA GLY A 56 1.46 -3.66 -4.32
C GLY A 56 1.42 -5.18 -4.52
N PHE A 57 0.22 -5.74 -4.40
CA PHE A 57 -0.04 -7.16 -4.66
C PHE A 57 -0.90 -7.25 -5.91
N VAL A 58 -0.44 -7.99 -6.92
CA VAL A 58 -1.29 -8.27 -8.08
C VAL A 58 -2.33 -9.32 -7.67
N CYS A 59 -3.58 -8.89 -7.56
CA CYS A 59 -4.72 -9.80 -7.46
C CYS A 59 -5.15 -10.20 -8.87
N TRP A 60 -4.80 -11.41 -9.32
CA TRP A 60 -5.25 -11.97 -10.60
C TRP A 60 -6.71 -12.47 -10.52
N ARG A 61 -7.60 -11.72 -9.86
CA ARG A 61 -9.01 -12.08 -9.74
C ARG A 61 -9.85 -10.89 -10.17
N TRP A 62 -9.99 -10.78 -11.48
CA TRP A 62 -11.08 -10.06 -12.15
C TRP A 62 -11.96 -11.15 -12.77
N ASP A 63 -12.89 -11.66 -11.97
CA ASP A 63 -14.09 -12.39 -12.42
C ASP A 63 -15.29 -11.60 -11.91
#